data_AF-A0A1D2SRQ5-F1
#
_entry.id   AF-A0A1D2SRQ5-F1
#
_cell.length_a   1.000
_cell.length_b   1.000
_cell.length_c   1.000
_cell.angle_alpha   90.00
_cell.angle_beta   90.00
_cell.angle_gamma   90.00
#
_symmetry.space_group_name_H-M   'P 1'
#
loop_
_entity.id
_entity.type
_entity.pdbx_description
1 polymer ?
#
loop_
_entity_poly.entity_id
_entity_poly.type
_entity_poly.pdbx_seq_one_letter_code
_entity_poly.pdbx_strand_id
1 'polypeptide(L)'
;MPFLDIYFAQLVDPFRIGLLVAMLLTSANTAPTLNRWIPIALGVVFIAVLIPFSFGSADETTKALAVGVGLVSNVTVLAVLLAAKALYRRIA
;
A
#
# COMPACT_ATOMS: atom_id res chain seq x y z
N MET A 1 6.26 -19.03 -9.08
CA MET A 1 6.30 -18.56 -7.67
C MET A 1 4.92 -18.77 -7.07
N PRO A 2 4.79 -19.45 -5.92
CA PRO A 2 3.50 -19.56 -5.25
C PRO A 2 3.01 -18.17 -4.81
N PHE A 3 1.69 -17.93 -4.84
CA PHE A 3 1.07 -16.64 -4.52
C PHE A 3 1.48 -16.09 -3.14
N LEU A 4 1.70 -16.99 -2.18
CA LEU A 4 2.14 -16.69 -0.82
C LEU A 4 3.53 -16.06 -0.77
N ASP A 5 4.47 -16.50 -1.61
CA ASP A 5 5.82 -15.93 -1.64
C ASP A 5 5.79 -14.50 -2.17
N ILE A 6 4.97 -14.25 -3.20
CA ILE A 6 4.76 -12.90 -3.76
C ILE A 6 4.14 -12.00 -2.68
N TYR A 7 3.12 -12.49 -1.97
CA TYR A 7 2.47 -11.74 -0.91
C TYR A 7 3.43 -11.37 0.21
N PHE A 8 4.19 -12.34 0.74
CA PHE A 8 5.14 -12.07 1.82
C PHE A 8 6.27 -11.16 1.38
N ALA A 9 6.84 -11.36 0.20
CA ALA A 9 7.89 -10.48 -0.34
C ALA A 9 7.41 -9.03 -0.46
N GLN A 10 6.16 -8.84 -0.89
CA GLN A 10 5.56 -7.51 -1.00
C GLN A 10 5.21 -6.90 0.37
N LEU A 11 4.87 -7.71 1.37
CA LEU A 11 4.52 -7.22 2.70
C LEU A 11 5.71 -6.59 3.44
N VAL A 12 6.91 -7.11 3.21
CA VAL A 12 8.16 -6.64 3.83
C VAL A 12 8.95 -5.66 2.96
N ASP A 13 8.39 -5.24 1.83
CA ASP A 13 9.05 -4.29 0.92
C ASP A 13 9.16 -2.89 1.57
N PRO A 14 10.38 -2.42 1.88
CA PRO A 14 10.57 -1.14 2.57
C PRO A 14 10.14 0.05 1.72
N PHE A 15 10.25 -0.01 0.39
CA PHE A 15 9.84 1.08 -0.49
C PHE A 15 8.31 1.24 -0.46
N ARG A 16 7.59 0.12 -0.57
CA ARG A 16 6.14 0.09 -0.46
C ARG A 16 5.64 0.63 0.88
N ILE A 17 6.25 0.18 1.98
CA ILE A 17 5.91 0.64 3.32
C ILE A 17 6.14 2.16 3.43
N GLY A 18 7.29 2.65 2.96
CA GLY A 18 7.60 4.09 2.94
C GLY A 18 6.56 4.90 2.18
N LEU A 19 6.15 4.45 0.99
CA LEU A 19 5.11 5.12 0.20
C LEU A 19 3.74 5.11 0.89
N LEU A 20 3.34 4.00 1.52
CA LEU A 20 2.08 3.91 2.25
C LEU A 20 2.07 4.82 3.49
N VAL A 21 3.19 4.92 4.21
CA VAL A 21 3.33 5.84 5.34
C VAL A 21 3.23 7.29 4.84
N ALA A 22 3.97 7.66 3.79
CA ALA A 22 3.92 8.99 3.22
C ALA A 22 2.49 9.34 2.76
N MET A 23 1.81 8.42 2.06
CA MET A 23 0.41 8.58 1.66
C MET A 23 -0.52 8.76 2.87
N LEU A 24 -0.30 8.01 3.95
CA LEU A 24 -1.14 8.11 5.14
C LEU A 24 -0.97 9.47 5.83
N LEU A 25 0.25 10.00 5.87
CA LEU A 25 0.56 11.32 6.40
C LEU A 25 -0.06 12.42 5.53
N THR A 26 0.11 12.37 4.22
CA THR A 26 -0.46 13.38 3.31
C THR A 26 -1.99 13.34 3.31
N SER A 27 -2.61 12.15 3.39
CA SER A 27 -4.06 12.00 3.53
C SER A 27 -4.62 12.62 4.81
N ALA A 28 -3.81 12.71 5.88
CA ALA A 28 -4.23 13.37 7.11
C ALA A 28 -4.27 14.89 6.95
N ASN A 29 -3.35 15.46 6.16
CA ASN A 29 -3.27 16.90 5.92
C ASN A 29 -4.34 17.38 4.93
N THR A 30 -4.78 16.54 4.00
CA THR A 30 -5.84 16.87 3.02
C THR A 30 -7.26 16.59 3.52
N ALA A 31 -7.41 15.99 4.70
CA ALA A 31 -8.71 15.69 5.29
C ALA A 31 -9.67 16.89 5.47
N PRO A 32 -9.21 18.13 5.73
CA PRO A 32 -10.09 19.30 5.86
C PRO A 32 -10.70 19.77 4.54
N THR A 33 -10.05 19.48 3.40
CA THR A 33 -10.46 19.97 2.08
C THR A 33 -11.05 18.86 1.20
N LEU A 34 -10.65 17.62 1.43
CA LEU A 34 -11.09 16.44 0.69
C LEU A 34 -11.40 15.30 1.65
N ASN A 35 -12.39 14.46 1.31
CA ASN A 35 -12.62 13.24 2.07
C ASN A 35 -11.34 12.40 2.11
N ARG A 36 -10.80 12.18 3.32
CA ARG A 36 -9.54 11.46 3.58
C ARG A 36 -9.46 10.09 2.91
N TRP A 37 -10.59 9.44 2.65
CA TRP A 37 -10.63 8.14 1.99
C TRP A 37 -10.28 8.17 0.51
N ILE A 38 -10.47 9.30 -0.19
CA ILE A 38 -10.17 9.42 -1.62
C ILE A 38 -8.65 9.31 -1.87
N PRO A 39 -7.77 10.09 -1.21
CA PRO A 39 -6.32 9.92 -1.34
C PRO A 39 -5.84 8.53 -0.93
N ILE A 40 -6.47 7.93 0.08
CA ILE A 40 -6.10 6.59 0.56
C ILE A 40 -6.37 5.54 -0.51
N ALA A 41 -7.59 5.50 -1.05
CA ALA A 41 -7.97 4.52 -2.07
C ALA A 41 -7.11 4.65 -3.33
N LEU A 42 -6.92 5.89 -3.80
CA LEU A 42 -6.09 6.17 -4.98
C LEU A 42 -4.62 5.82 -4.73
N GLY A 43 -4.08 6.14 -3.55
CA GLY A 43 -2.69 5.81 -3.19
C GLY A 43 -2.44 4.31 -3.14
N VAL A 44 -3.37 3.53 -2.56
CA VAL A 44 -3.28 2.06 -2.51
C VAL A 44 -3.25 1.45 -3.91
N VAL A 45 -4.13 1.91 -4.81
CA VAL A 45 -4.17 1.46 -6.21
C VAL A 45 -2.91 1.90 -6.96
N PHE A 46 -2.51 3.16 -6.79
CA PHE A 46 -1.30 3.71 -7.40
C PHE A 46 -0.07 2.89 -7.06
N ILE A 47 0.16 2.59 -5.78
CA ILE A 47 1.33 1.83 -5.33
C ILE A 47 1.29 0.37 -5.86
N ALA A 48 0.10 -0.23 -5.90
CA ALA A 48 -0.09 -1.59 -6.42
C ALA A 48 0.28 -1.71 -7.91
N VAL A 49 0.03 -0.66 -8.69
CA VAL A 49 0.40 -0.59 -10.12
C VAL A 49 1.84 -0.14 -10.31
N LEU A 50 2.28 0.86 -9.54
CA LEU A 50 3.60 1.48 -9.66
C LEU A 50 4.71 0.43 -9.55
N ILE A 51 4.69 -0.40 -8.51
CA ILE A 51 5.83 -1.28 -8.21
C ILE A 51 6.05 -2.33 -9.31
N PRO A 52 5.05 -3.10 -9.76
CA PRO A 52 5.23 -4.06 -10.85
C PRO A 52 5.58 -3.43 -12.19
N PHE A 53 5.12 -2.20 -12.46
CA PHE A 53 5.39 -1.52 -13.73
C PHE A 53 6.72 -0.77 -13.75
N SER A 54 7.22 -0.32 -12.60
CA SER A 54 8.50 0.39 -12.49
C SER A 54 9.68 -0.55 -12.20
N PHE A 55 9.44 -1.64 -11.48
CA PHE A 55 10.51 -2.53 -10.98
C PHE A 55 10.31 -4.02 -11.31
N GLY A 56 9.16 -4.40 -11.90
CA GLY A 56 8.83 -5.80 -12.21
C GLY A 56 9.42 -6.31 -13.53
N SER A 57 9.80 -7.59 -13.55
CA SER A 57 10.33 -8.33 -14.69
C SER A 57 9.36 -8.43 -15.88
N ALA A 58 9.91 -8.70 -17.07
CA ALA A 58 9.36 -8.43 -18.41
C ALA A 58 7.98 -9.02 -18.78
N ASP A 59 7.45 -10.00 -18.04
CA ASP A 59 6.27 -10.76 -18.46
C ASP A 59 4.94 -10.14 -17.98
N GLU A 60 4.02 -9.86 -18.91
CA GLU A 60 2.77 -9.12 -18.65
C GLU A 60 1.82 -9.88 -17.71
N THR A 61 1.71 -11.20 -17.89
CA THR A 61 0.87 -12.07 -17.04
C THR A 61 1.32 -12.02 -15.58
N THR A 62 2.64 -11.97 -15.36
CA THR A 62 3.25 -11.87 -14.03
C THR A 62 3.00 -10.50 -13.41
N LYS A 63 2.96 -9.42 -14.21
CA LYS A 63 2.64 -8.06 -13.74
C LYS A 63 1.19 -7.97 -13.25
N ALA A 64 0.22 -8.49 -14.01
CA ALA A 64 -1.18 -8.45 -13.61
C ALA A 64 -1.42 -9.16 -12.26
N LEU A 65 -0.82 -10.33 -12.08
CA LEU A 65 -0.87 -11.06 -10.80
C LEU A 65 -0.18 -10.27 -9.67
N ALA A 66 0.99 -9.68 -9.94
CA ALA A 66 1.70 -8.87 -8.96
C ALA A 66 0.91 -7.63 -8.52
N VAL A 67 0.15 -7.00 -9.43
CA VAL A 67 -0.77 -5.89 -9.10
C VAL A 67 -1.91 -6.37 -8.21
N GLY A 68 -2.54 -7.50 -8.54
CA GLY A 68 -3.64 -8.07 -7.74
C GLY A 68 -3.20 -8.42 -6.31
N VAL A 69 -2.08 -9.13 -6.18
CA VAL A 69 -1.46 -9.43 -4.86
C VAL A 69 -0.98 -8.14 -4.19
N GLY A 70 -0.54 -7.16 -4.99
CA GLY A 70 -0.17 -5.81 -4.58
C GLY A 70 -1.27 -5.08 -3.85
N LEU A 71 -2.48 -5.13 -4.38
CA LEU A 71 -3.64 -4.49 -3.77
C LEU A 71 -3.92 -5.07 -2.38
N VAL A 72 -3.94 -6.40 -2.27
CA VAL A 72 -4.18 -7.10 -0.99
C VAL A 72 -3.08 -6.78 0.03
N SER A 73 -1.82 -6.78 -0.41
CA SER A 73 -0.67 -6.47 0.44
C SER A 73 -0.73 -5.02 0.94
N ASN A 74 -1.04 -4.06 0.05
CA ASN A 74 -1.12 -2.65 0.39
C ASN A 74 -2.24 -2.39 1.41
N VAL A 75 -3.41 -3.02 1.23
CA VAL A 75 -4.52 -2.94 2.19
C VAL A 75 -4.12 -3.54 3.54
N THR A 76 -3.40 -4.66 3.54
CA THR A 76 -2.90 -5.29 4.78
C THR A 76 -1.97 -4.34 5.53
N VAL A 77 -0.97 -3.77 4.86
CA VAL A 77 -0.03 -2.82 5.48
C VAL A 77 -0.76 -1.57 5.96
N LEU A 78 -1.67 -1.02 5.15
CA LEU A 78 -2.48 0.12 5.54
C LEU A 78 -3.31 -0.16 6.80
N ALA A 79 -3.93 -1.35 6.91
CA ALA A 79 -4.69 -1.75 8.08
C ALA A 79 -3.80 -1.75 9.34
N VAL A 80 -2.57 -2.28 9.24
CA VAL A 80 -1.57 -2.25 10.32
C VAL A 80 -1.20 -0.81 10.69
N LEU A 81 -0.93 0.05 9.72
CA LEU A 81 -0.60 1.47 9.96
C LEU A 81 -1.76 2.22 10.63
N LEU A 82 -3.00 1.98 10.20
CA LEU A 82 -4.19 2.56 10.82
C LEU A 82 -4.42 2.03 12.24
N ALA A 83 -4.19 0.74 12.48
CA ALA A 83 -4.25 0.14 13.81
C ALA A 83 -3.19 0.74 14.74
N ALA A 84 -1.94 0.87 14.28
CA ALA A 84 -0.86 1.53 15.02
C ALA A 84 -1.22 2.99 15.35
N LYS A 85 -1.76 3.73 14.38
CA LYS A 85 -2.26 5.11 14.60
C LYS A 85 -3.43 5.17 15.58
N ALA A 86 -4.33 4.17 15.57
CA ALA A 86 -5.44 4.10 16.51
C ALA A 86 -4.94 3.79 17.94
N LEU A 87 -3.98 2.89 18.07
CA LEU A 87 -3.34 2.57 19.36
C LEU A 87 -2.59 3.78 19.92
N TYR A 88 -1.79 4.45 19.09
CA TYR A 88 -1.06 5.65 19.49
C TYR A 88 -1.99 6.74 20.06
N ARG A 89 -3.11 7.01 19.38
CA ARG A 89 -4.13 7.97 19.84
C ARG A 89 -4.86 7.58 21.13
N ARG A 90 -4.75 6.32 21.57
CA ARG A 90 -5.33 5.87 22.85
C ARG A 90 -4.37 6.05 24.02
N ILE A 91 -3.07 6.06 23.76
CA ILE A 91 -2.02 6.08 24.80
C ILE A 91 -1.36 7.46 24.98
N ALA A 92 -1.43 8.33 23.98
CA ALA A 92 -0.90 9.70 23.99
C ALA A 92 -2.03 10.71 23.89
#